data_AF-A0A4Q5VEN0-F1
#
_entry.id   AF-A0A4Q5VEN0-F1
#
_cell.length_a   1.000
_cell.length_b   1.000
_cell.length_c   1.000
_cell.angle_alpha   90.00
_cell.angle_beta   90.00
_cell.angle_gamma   90.00
#
_symmetry.space_group_name_H-M   'P 1'
#
loop_
_entity.id
_entity.type
_entity.pdbx_description
1 polymer ?
#
loop_
_entity_poly.entity_id
_entity_poly.type
_entity_poly.pdbx_seq_one_letter_code
_entity_poly.pdbx_strand_id
1 'polypeptide(L)'
;MSLSQGALTVAEGHPAFITDADIIFNNGRDKKDFVLRTTRDDIGIWKTKHGVSMSPFKTSNGGAQKWVARIDKDYWVFGIDATKADDIFAAVKIGMNCYDARASDLIKDVYVKNLNIENESQIDRTLLVKENKKLYESVCKAILQAAKLLGVQGQLNFFVFSNNKNPKLPKDELHVALVSGGAESVETDSHPYKFDVGSNDGKRVFKDLISHLHLATLKV
;
A
#
# COMPACT_ATOMS: atom_id res chain seq x y z
N MET A 1 20.40 1.63 20.52
CA MET A 1 19.78 0.83 19.46
C MET A 1 19.45 1.78 18.33
N SER A 2 19.97 1.57 17.11
CA SER A 2 19.43 2.31 15.97
C SER A 2 17.97 1.87 15.81
N LEU A 3 17.05 2.83 15.80
CA LEU A 3 15.65 2.56 15.50
C LEU A 3 15.61 2.09 14.03
N SER A 4 15.33 0.82 13.80
CA SER A 4 15.12 0.32 12.44
C SER A 4 13.96 1.06 11.79
N GLN A 5 14.17 1.60 10.60
CA GLN A 5 13.15 2.35 9.86
C GLN A 5 12.55 1.45 8.77
N GLY A 6 11.38 0.89 9.02
CA GLY A 6 10.64 0.12 8.03
C GLY A 6 9.49 0.89 7.39
N ALA A 7 8.81 0.24 6.47
CA ALA A 7 7.55 0.70 5.89
C ALA A 7 6.67 -0.48 5.47
N LEU A 8 5.38 -0.20 5.27
CA LEU A 8 4.41 -1.12 4.69
C LEU A 8 3.99 -0.59 3.33
N THR A 9 3.91 -1.47 2.34
CA THR A 9 3.27 -1.17 1.05
C THR A 9 2.03 -2.03 0.87
N VAL A 10 0.96 -1.43 0.36
CA VAL A 10 -0.31 -2.12 0.11
C VAL A 10 -0.64 -2.21 -1.37
N ALA A 11 -1.27 -3.32 -1.74
CA ALA A 11 -1.73 -3.62 -3.10
C ALA A 11 -0.62 -3.61 -4.17
N GLU A 12 0.55 -4.15 -3.83
CA GLU A 12 1.67 -4.30 -4.78
C GLU A 12 1.33 -5.31 -5.89
N GLY A 13 1.80 -4.98 -7.10
CA GLY A 13 1.69 -5.80 -8.30
C GLY A 13 3.01 -6.50 -8.64
N HIS A 14 3.54 -6.22 -9.83
CA HIS A 14 4.80 -6.80 -10.30
C HIS A 14 6.02 -6.20 -9.56
N PRO A 15 7.07 -6.98 -9.20
CA PRO A 15 8.24 -6.49 -8.47
C PRO A 15 9.10 -5.45 -9.23
N ALA A 16 8.88 -5.31 -10.53
CA ALA A 16 9.58 -4.34 -11.38
C ALA A 16 8.99 -2.92 -11.25
N PHE A 17 7.76 -2.83 -10.72
CA PHE A 17 7.01 -1.59 -10.58
C PHE A 17 6.58 -1.40 -9.12
N ILE A 18 7.43 -1.79 -8.18
CA ILE A 18 7.19 -1.63 -6.75
C ILE A 18 6.98 -0.16 -6.37
N THR A 19 6.28 0.07 -5.27
CA THR A 19 6.16 1.41 -4.68
C THR A 19 7.50 1.82 -4.06
N ASP A 20 7.99 3.02 -4.38
CA ASP A 20 9.21 3.57 -3.76
C ASP A 20 8.86 4.13 -2.37
N ALA A 21 9.16 3.34 -1.33
CA ALA A 21 8.90 3.70 0.07
C ALA A 21 10.02 4.54 0.70
N ASP A 22 11.09 4.85 -0.04
CA ASP A 22 12.16 5.74 0.43
C ASP A 22 11.80 7.22 0.19
N ILE A 23 10.81 7.50 -0.65
CA ILE A 23 10.32 8.87 -0.89
C ILE A 23 9.48 9.31 0.32
N ILE A 24 9.78 10.49 0.85
CA ILE A 24 8.97 11.15 1.87
C ILE A 24 8.44 12.49 1.35
N PHE A 25 7.49 13.06 2.08
CA PHE A 25 6.83 14.32 1.71
C PHE A 25 7.84 15.46 1.53
N ASN A 26 7.57 16.37 0.57
CA ASN A 26 8.42 17.51 0.19
C ASN A 26 9.78 17.12 -0.41
N ASN A 27 9.79 16.15 -1.33
CA ASN A 27 10.99 15.72 -2.07
C ASN A 27 12.17 15.27 -1.19
N GLY A 28 11.88 14.78 0.01
CA GLY A 28 12.87 14.16 0.87
C GLY A 28 13.06 12.69 0.51
N ARG A 29 14.18 12.12 0.99
CA ARG A 29 14.39 10.68 0.99
C ARG A 29 14.81 10.20 2.38
N ASP A 30 14.15 9.15 2.83
CA ASP A 30 14.47 8.44 4.07
C ASP A 30 14.60 6.97 3.74
N LYS A 31 15.83 6.45 3.74
CA LYS A 31 16.10 5.08 3.33
C LYS A 31 15.48 4.12 4.34
N LYS A 32 14.55 3.29 3.89
CA LYS A 32 13.98 2.22 4.72
C LYS A 32 14.94 1.04 4.77
N ASP A 33 15.20 0.54 5.98
CA ASP A 33 16.00 -0.66 6.21
C ASP A 33 15.32 -1.89 5.60
N PHE A 34 13.99 -1.94 5.67
CA PHE A 34 13.16 -2.97 5.09
C PHE A 34 11.77 -2.44 4.69
N VAL A 35 11.15 -3.07 3.69
CA VAL A 35 9.77 -2.79 3.31
C VAL A 35 8.97 -4.09 3.30
N LEU A 36 7.93 -4.15 4.13
CA LEU A 36 6.95 -5.23 4.05
C LEU A 36 6.01 -4.94 2.88
N ARG A 37 5.94 -5.89 1.94
CA ARG A 37 5.12 -5.76 0.73
C ARG A 37 3.89 -6.60 0.87
N THR A 38 2.73 -6.06 0.50
CA THR A 38 1.49 -6.83 0.49
C THR A 38 0.82 -6.76 -0.85
N THR A 39 0.26 -7.88 -1.29
CA THR A 39 -0.46 -7.99 -2.55
C THR A 39 -1.83 -8.61 -2.32
N ARG A 40 -2.82 -8.14 -3.07
CA ARG A 40 -4.20 -8.64 -2.99
C ARG A 40 -4.33 -10.03 -3.58
N ASP A 41 -3.57 -10.33 -4.62
CA ASP A 41 -3.64 -11.63 -5.27
C ASP A 41 -3.10 -12.72 -4.33
N ASP A 42 -3.78 -13.87 -4.31
CA ASP A 42 -3.18 -15.08 -3.76
C ASP A 42 -1.96 -15.48 -4.58
N ILE A 43 -1.00 -16.15 -3.93
CA ILE A 43 0.30 -16.47 -4.53
C ILE A 43 0.20 -17.20 -5.88
N GLY A 44 -0.80 -18.08 -6.05
CA GLY A 44 -0.99 -18.82 -7.30
C GLY A 44 -1.41 -17.92 -8.47
N ILE A 45 -2.32 -16.99 -8.20
CA ILE A 45 -2.78 -15.99 -9.17
C ILE A 45 -1.63 -15.05 -9.51
N TRP A 46 -0.96 -14.54 -8.48
CA TRP A 46 0.15 -13.60 -8.64
C TRP A 46 1.31 -14.21 -9.46
N LYS A 47 1.69 -15.47 -9.16
CA LYS A 47 2.70 -16.20 -9.94
C LYS A 47 2.30 -16.36 -11.41
N THR A 48 1.03 -16.67 -11.66
CA THR A 48 0.51 -16.83 -13.03
C THR A 48 0.56 -15.50 -13.80
N LYS A 49 0.25 -14.37 -13.15
CA LYS A 49 0.28 -13.04 -13.76
C LYS A 49 1.69 -12.53 -14.07
N HIS A 50 2.67 -12.84 -13.20
CA HIS A 50 3.96 -12.17 -13.23
C HIS A 50 5.16 -13.07 -13.54
N GLY A 51 5.02 -14.39 -13.46
CA GLY A 51 6.08 -15.33 -13.86
C GLY A 51 7.36 -15.26 -13.02
N VAL A 52 7.31 -14.66 -11.82
CA VAL A 52 8.49 -14.49 -10.96
C VAL A 52 8.74 -15.76 -10.14
N SER A 53 9.96 -16.30 -10.25
CA SER A 53 10.41 -17.42 -9.43
C SER A 53 10.63 -16.98 -7.99
N MET A 54 10.14 -17.78 -7.04
CA MET A 54 10.25 -17.50 -5.61
C MET A 54 10.13 -18.79 -4.79
N SER A 55 10.65 -18.77 -3.58
CA SER A 55 10.53 -19.85 -2.59
C SER A 55 9.56 -19.43 -1.48
N PRO A 56 8.26 -19.73 -1.61
CA PRO A 56 7.27 -19.28 -0.64
C PRO A 56 7.13 -20.25 0.54
N PHE A 57 6.68 -19.72 1.67
CA PHE A 57 6.30 -20.48 2.84
C PHE A 57 4.96 -19.98 3.38
N LYS A 58 4.25 -20.84 4.11
CA LYS A 58 3.04 -20.45 4.84
C LYS A 58 3.39 -20.10 6.27
N THR A 59 2.71 -19.10 6.81
CA THR A 59 2.79 -18.78 8.23
C THR A 59 1.42 -18.30 8.74
N SER A 60 1.20 -18.48 10.04
CA SER A 60 0.01 -18.02 10.76
C SER A 60 0.45 -17.39 12.07
N ASN A 61 -0.06 -16.20 12.37
CA ASN A 61 0.17 -15.51 13.64
C ASN A 61 -1.17 -15.22 14.33
N GLY A 62 -1.89 -16.27 14.71
CA GLY A 62 -3.19 -16.15 15.40
C GLY A 62 -4.38 -15.82 14.49
N GLY A 63 -4.26 -16.09 13.19
CA GLY A 63 -5.31 -15.88 12.19
C GLY A 63 -5.17 -16.81 10.99
N ALA A 64 -5.80 -16.46 9.87
CA ALA A 64 -5.74 -17.23 8.63
C ALA A 64 -4.28 -17.38 8.15
N GLN A 65 -3.93 -18.58 7.65
CA GLN A 65 -2.63 -18.81 7.04
C GLN A 65 -2.47 -17.93 5.80
N LYS A 66 -1.39 -17.16 5.75
CA LYS A 66 -1.01 -16.37 4.57
C LYS A 66 0.25 -16.94 3.96
N TRP A 67 0.37 -16.79 2.65
CA TRP A 67 1.59 -17.09 1.93
C TRP A 67 2.55 -15.92 2.03
N VAL A 68 3.83 -16.24 2.16
CA VAL A 68 4.92 -15.28 2.23
C VAL A 68 6.04 -15.73 1.31
N ALA A 69 6.70 -14.80 0.64
CA ALA A 69 7.93 -15.07 -0.09
C ALA A 69 8.90 -13.90 0.10
N ARG A 70 10.19 -14.20 0.08
CA ARG A 70 11.22 -13.16 -0.06
C ARG A 70 11.48 -12.95 -1.55
N ILE A 71 11.31 -11.71 -2.01
CA ILE A 71 11.60 -11.31 -3.38
C ILE A 71 12.61 -10.16 -3.28
N ASP A 72 13.79 -10.37 -3.88
CA ASP A 72 14.98 -9.55 -3.66
C ASP A 72 15.31 -9.42 -2.15
N LYS A 73 15.22 -8.22 -1.60
CA LYS A 73 15.47 -7.94 -0.17
C LYS A 73 14.21 -7.91 0.69
N ASP A 74 13.03 -7.82 0.09
CA ASP A 74 11.76 -7.56 0.78
C ASP A 74 10.93 -8.84 0.97
N TYR A 75 10.15 -8.90 2.05
CA TYR A 75 9.15 -9.94 2.26
C TYR A 75 7.80 -9.48 1.70
N TRP A 76 7.19 -10.36 0.92
CA TRP A 76 5.90 -10.18 0.29
C TRP A 76 4.88 -11.11 0.94
N VAL A 77 3.78 -10.54 1.42
CA VAL A 77 2.64 -11.28 1.97
C VAL A 77 1.50 -11.23 0.96
N PHE A 78 0.99 -12.40 0.60
CA PHE A 78 -0.01 -12.58 -0.46
C PHE A 78 -1.42 -12.74 0.10
N GLY A 79 -2.42 -12.42 -0.72
CA GLY A 79 -3.83 -12.53 -0.35
C GLY A 79 -4.24 -11.53 0.73
N ILE A 80 -3.71 -10.31 0.67
CA ILE A 80 -3.99 -9.22 1.63
C ILE A 80 -4.97 -8.24 1.02
N ASP A 81 -6.20 -8.25 1.53
CA ASP A 81 -7.21 -7.24 1.22
C ASP A 81 -6.99 -6.01 2.11
N ALA A 82 -6.41 -4.95 1.52
CA ALA A 82 -6.12 -3.71 2.24
C ALA A 82 -7.38 -2.98 2.77
N THR A 83 -8.59 -3.40 2.38
CA THR A 83 -9.84 -2.87 2.97
C THR A 83 -10.24 -3.56 4.27
N LYS A 84 -9.51 -4.60 4.68
CA LYS A 84 -9.78 -5.39 5.89
C LYS A 84 -8.66 -5.23 6.91
N ALA A 85 -9.01 -4.73 8.09
CA ALA A 85 -8.05 -4.50 9.18
C ALA A 85 -7.32 -5.79 9.60
N ASP A 86 -8.03 -6.93 9.64
CA ASP A 86 -7.45 -8.21 10.05
C ASP A 86 -6.39 -8.72 9.07
N ASP A 87 -6.54 -8.43 7.77
CA ASP A 87 -5.55 -8.79 6.75
C ASP A 87 -4.28 -7.94 6.88
N ILE A 88 -4.42 -6.62 7.11
CA ILE A 88 -3.28 -5.73 7.40
C ILE A 88 -2.59 -6.16 8.70
N PHE A 89 -3.37 -6.41 9.76
CA PHE A 89 -2.87 -6.91 11.04
C PHE A 89 -2.05 -8.19 10.87
N ALA A 90 -2.59 -9.18 10.14
CA ALA A 90 -1.91 -10.44 9.88
C ALA A 90 -0.60 -10.23 9.11
N ALA A 91 -0.62 -9.39 8.07
CA ALA A 91 0.58 -9.06 7.30
C ALA A 91 1.66 -8.40 8.18
N VAL A 92 1.29 -7.42 9.01
CA VAL A 92 2.24 -6.76 9.90
C VAL A 92 2.81 -7.73 10.93
N LYS A 93 1.97 -8.57 11.57
CA LYS A 93 2.45 -9.61 12.49
C LYS A 93 3.45 -10.55 11.83
N ILE A 94 3.20 -10.95 10.58
CA ILE A 94 4.13 -11.77 9.79
C ILE A 94 5.44 -11.02 9.55
N GLY A 95 5.36 -9.75 9.14
CA GLY A 95 6.53 -8.90 8.93
C GLY A 95 7.37 -8.73 10.20
N MET A 96 6.74 -8.54 11.36
CA MET A 96 7.42 -8.47 12.66
C MET A 96 8.31 -9.69 12.88
N ASN A 97 7.81 -10.90 12.61
CA ASN A 97 8.59 -12.12 12.76
C ASN A 97 9.69 -12.26 11.69
N CYS A 98 9.43 -11.83 10.46
CA CYS A 98 10.37 -11.98 9.36
C CYS A 98 11.56 -11.01 9.45
N TYR A 99 11.34 -9.83 10.03
CA TYR A 99 12.34 -8.76 10.16
C TYR A 99 12.87 -8.57 11.58
N ASP A 100 12.33 -9.29 12.57
CA ASP A 100 12.59 -9.03 14.00
C ASP A 100 12.32 -7.57 14.38
N ALA A 101 11.13 -7.08 13.99
CA ALA A 101 10.75 -5.66 14.08
C ALA A 101 9.48 -5.46 14.90
N ARG A 102 9.26 -4.23 15.39
CA ARG A 102 8.01 -3.87 16.07
C ARG A 102 6.94 -3.50 15.05
N ALA A 103 5.67 -3.63 15.43
CA ALA A 103 4.56 -3.22 14.57
C ALA A 103 4.67 -1.74 14.14
N SER A 104 5.10 -0.85 15.04
CA SER A 104 5.31 0.57 14.76
C SER A 104 6.39 0.83 13.72
N ASP A 105 7.38 -0.07 13.60
CA ASP A 105 8.46 0.08 12.62
C ASP A 105 7.98 -0.29 11.21
N LEU A 106 6.82 -0.96 11.09
CA LEU A 106 6.22 -1.40 9.83
C LEU A 106 5.04 -0.54 9.39
N ILE A 107 4.06 -0.31 10.27
CA ILE A 107 2.77 0.31 9.91
C ILE A 107 2.76 1.84 10.07
N LYS A 108 3.79 2.44 10.66
CA LYS A 108 3.83 3.90 10.86
C LYS A 108 3.84 4.66 9.54
N ASP A 109 4.58 4.17 8.55
CA ASP A 109 4.58 4.71 7.20
C ASP A 109 4.00 3.65 6.25
N VAL A 110 2.79 3.91 5.74
CA VAL A 110 2.10 3.04 4.79
C VAL A 110 2.09 3.70 3.42
N TYR A 111 2.42 2.95 2.38
CA TYR A 111 2.52 3.44 1.01
C TYR A 111 1.60 2.68 0.08
N VAL A 112 1.03 3.38 -0.90
CA VAL A 112 0.28 2.77 -1.98
C VAL A 112 0.54 3.52 -3.29
N LYS A 113 0.63 2.75 -4.39
CA LYS A 113 0.70 3.30 -5.74
C LYS A 113 -0.49 2.82 -6.56
N ASN A 114 -1.35 3.76 -6.96
CA ASN A 114 -2.48 3.52 -7.86
C ASN A 114 -3.43 2.39 -7.43
N LEU A 115 -4.00 2.49 -6.22
CA LEU A 115 -5.10 1.63 -5.80
C LEU A 115 -6.35 1.93 -6.65
N ASN A 116 -6.90 0.91 -7.31
CA ASN A 116 -8.11 1.02 -8.11
C ASN A 116 -8.99 -0.21 -7.92
N ILE A 117 -10.30 -0.04 -8.09
CA ILE A 117 -11.24 -1.17 -8.18
C ILE A 117 -10.94 -2.06 -9.39
N GLU A 118 -11.35 -3.32 -9.33
CA GLU A 118 -11.23 -4.24 -10.48
C GLU A 118 -12.28 -3.92 -11.56
N ASN A 119 -12.05 -4.41 -12.78
CA ASN A 119 -12.96 -4.27 -13.93
C ASN A 119 -13.31 -2.83 -14.34
N GLU A 120 -12.40 -1.88 -14.11
CA GLU A 120 -12.61 -0.45 -14.41
C GLU A 120 -13.08 -0.17 -15.84
N SER A 121 -12.66 -0.99 -16.82
CA SER A 121 -13.03 -0.82 -18.22
C SER A 121 -14.51 -1.07 -18.52
N GLN A 122 -15.25 -1.61 -17.55
CA GLN A 122 -16.67 -1.95 -17.68
C GLN A 122 -17.59 -0.96 -16.95
N ILE A 123 -17.02 0.05 -16.29
CA ILE A 123 -17.73 0.94 -15.38
C ILE A 123 -17.68 2.37 -15.93
N ASP A 124 -18.79 3.09 -15.82
CA ASP A 124 -18.82 4.50 -16.20
C ASP A 124 -17.91 5.35 -15.29
N ARG A 125 -17.45 6.49 -15.80
CA ARG A 125 -16.45 7.31 -15.11
C ARG A 125 -16.93 7.83 -13.74
N THR A 126 -18.21 8.19 -13.62
CA THR A 126 -18.76 8.74 -12.38
C THR A 126 -18.81 7.66 -11.30
N LEU A 127 -19.26 6.46 -11.67
CA LEU A 127 -19.27 5.31 -10.78
C LEU A 127 -17.85 4.86 -10.43
N LEU A 128 -16.90 4.90 -11.38
CA LEU A 128 -15.50 4.59 -11.12
C LEU A 128 -14.89 5.50 -10.05
N VAL A 129 -15.12 6.82 -10.14
CA VAL A 129 -14.68 7.78 -9.11
C VAL A 129 -15.30 7.46 -7.76
N LYS A 130 -16.61 7.19 -7.73
CA LYS A 130 -17.35 6.85 -6.49
C LYS A 130 -16.81 5.60 -5.82
N GLU A 131 -16.57 4.53 -6.58
CA GLU A 131 -16.10 3.26 -6.03
C GLU A 131 -14.62 3.33 -5.61
N ASN A 132 -13.78 4.02 -6.38
CA ASN A 132 -12.39 4.28 -5.93
C ASN A 132 -12.37 5.13 -4.66
N LYS A 133 -13.24 6.13 -4.52
CA LYS A 133 -13.37 6.93 -3.29
C LYS A 133 -13.69 6.04 -2.08
N LYS A 134 -14.68 5.15 -2.19
CA LYS A 134 -14.99 4.18 -1.13
C LYS A 134 -13.81 3.25 -0.83
N LEU A 135 -13.07 2.85 -1.85
CA LEU A 135 -11.91 1.98 -1.69
C LEU A 135 -10.83 2.65 -0.83
N TYR A 136 -10.44 3.89 -1.15
CA TYR A 136 -9.47 4.64 -0.33
C TYR A 136 -9.99 4.95 1.08
N GLU A 137 -11.27 5.31 1.22
CA GLU A 137 -11.91 5.49 2.53
C GLU A 137 -11.80 4.22 3.38
N SER A 138 -12.09 3.06 2.79
CA SER A 138 -12.07 1.76 3.47
C SER A 138 -10.66 1.34 3.85
N VAL A 139 -9.67 1.56 2.98
CA VAL A 139 -8.26 1.28 3.28
C VAL A 139 -7.77 2.15 4.44
N CYS A 140 -8.09 3.43 4.44
CA CYS A 140 -7.71 4.36 5.50
C CYS A 140 -8.26 3.90 6.87
N LYS A 141 -9.54 3.52 6.92
CA LYS A 141 -10.19 2.94 8.11
C LYS A 141 -9.53 1.62 8.55
N ALA A 142 -9.19 0.76 7.59
CA ALA A 142 -8.56 -0.52 7.86
C ALA A 142 -7.15 -0.36 8.44
N ILE A 143 -6.35 0.60 7.93
CA ILE A 143 -5.02 0.93 8.46
C ILE A 143 -5.12 1.40 9.92
N LEU A 144 -6.02 2.35 10.20
CA LEU A 144 -6.27 2.85 11.57
C LEU A 144 -6.66 1.71 12.52
N GLN A 145 -7.61 0.87 12.11
CA GLN A 145 -8.09 -0.23 12.94
C GLN A 145 -7.01 -1.29 13.15
N ALA A 146 -6.22 -1.63 12.11
CA ALA A 146 -5.11 -2.56 12.24
C ALA A 146 -4.04 -2.03 13.22
N ALA A 147 -3.71 -0.74 13.16
CA ALA A 147 -2.78 -0.13 14.10
C ALA A 147 -3.27 -0.23 15.56
N LYS A 148 -4.58 -0.01 15.80
CA LYS A 148 -5.19 -0.21 17.13
C LYS A 148 -5.07 -1.66 17.61
N LEU A 149 -5.36 -2.62 16.75
CA LEU A 149 -5.22 -4.05 17.06
C LEU A 149 -3.77 -4.45 17.36
N LEU A 150 -2.81 -3.79 16.72
CA LEU A 150 -1.37 -3.97 16.95
C LEU A 150 -0.86 -3.24 18.20
N GLY A 151 -1.70 -2.43 18.87
CA GLY A 151 -1.29 -1.60 20.01
C GLY A 151 -0.37 -0.44 19.63
N VAL A 152 -0.34 -0.03 18.36
CA VAL A 152 0.41 1.14 17.90
C VAL A 152 -0.35 2.40 18.29
N GLN A 153 0.36 3.43 18.76
CA GLN A 153 -0.20 4.70 19.20
C GLN A 153 0.44 5.87 18.46
N GLY A 154 -0.23 7.02 18.46
CA GLY A 154 0.29 8.26 17.90
C GLY A 154 -0.12 8.47 16.45
N GLN A 155 0.83 8.89 15.62
CA GLN A 155 0.59 9.28 14.23
C GLN A 155 1.08 8.19 13.27
N LEU A 156 0.25 7.88 12.27
CA LEU A 156 0.61 7.14 11.07
C LEU A 156 0.57 8.07 9.86
N ASN A 157 1.39 7.76 8.87
CA ASN A 157 1.47 8.46 7.60
C ASN A 157 1.02 7.51 6.49
N PHE A 158 -0.05 7.86 5.78
CA PHE A 158 -0.49 7.13 4.61
C PHE A 158 -0.16 7.90 3.34
N PHE A 159 0.85 7.41 2.63
CA PHE A 159 1.40 7.97 1.42
C PHE A 159 0.73 7.35 0.19
N VAL A 160 0.06 8.19 -0.61
CA VAL A 160 -0.62 7.78 -1.84
C VAL A 160 0.09 8.41 -3.03
N PHE A 161 0.65 7.57 -3.90
CA PHE A 161 1.09 7.98 -5.23
C PHE A 161 -0.12 8.00 -6.18
N SER A 162 -0.60 9.20 -6.51
CA SER A 162 -1.63 9.44 -7.53
C SER A 162 -1.37 10.74 -8.29
N ASN A 163 -1.80 10.82 -9.54
CA ASN A 163 -1.76 12.08 -10.28
C ASN A 163 -2.90 13.02 -9.81
N ASN A 164 -2.61 14.30 -9.60
CA ASN A 164 -3.64 15.31 -9.27
C ASN A 164 -4.82 15.34 -10.26
N LYS A 165 -4.54 15.06 -11.53
CA LYS A 165 -5.52 15.02 -12.64
C LYS A 165 -5.95 13.60 -12.99
N ASN A 166 -5.77 12.62 -12.09
CA ASN A 166 -6.17 11.24 -12.34
C ASN A 166 -7.67 11.19 -12.66
N PRO A 167 -8.08 10.77 -13.88
CA PRO A 167 -9.47 10.80 -14.28
C PRO A 167 -10.35 9.78 -13.53
N LYS A 168 -9.73 8.79 -12.89
CA LYS A 168 -10.37 7.72 -12.11
C LYS A 168 -10.63 8.10 -10.66
N LEU A 169 -9.84 9.04 -10.13
CA LEU A 169 -10.00 9.63 -8.80
C LEU A 169 -9.19 10.93 -8.73
N PRO A 170 -9.77 12.09 -9.10
CA PRO A 170 -9.09 13.38 -9.06
C PRO A 170 -8.64 13.75 -7.64
N LYS A 171 -7.67 14.66 -7.53
CA LYS A 171 -7.09 15.11 -6.24
C LYS A 171 -8.16 15.38 -5.18
N ASP A 172 -9.15 16.21 -5.50
CA ASP A 172 -10.13 16.67 -4.52
C ASP A 172 -10.99 15.50 -4.01
N GLU A 173 -11.36 14.57 -4.89
CA GLU A 173 -12.11 13.36 -4.51
C GLU A 173 -11.26 12.39 -3.70
N LEU A 174 -9.98 12.24 -4.04
CA LEU A 174 -9.02 11.47 -3.22
C LEU A 174 -8.88 12.07 -1.82
N HIS A 175 -8.74 13.39 -1.72
CA HIS A 175 -8.60 14.09 -0.43
C HIS A 175 -9.84 13.89 0.42
N VAL A 176 -11.04 14.05 -0.17
CA VAL A 176 -12.30 13.77 0.53
C VAL A 176 -12.37 12.30 0.96
N ALA A 177 -11.93 11.35 0.13
CA ALA A 177 -11.88 9.93 0.48
C ALA A 177 -11.03 9.68 1.74
N LEU A 178 -9.83 10.25 1.77
CA LEU A 178 -8.85 10.06 2.84
C LEU A 178 -9.35 10.68 4.15
N VAL A 179 -9.90 11.89 4.10
CA VAL A 179 -10.52 12.56 5.27
C VAL A 179 -11.72 11.76 5.78
N SER A 180 -12.61 11.32 4.89
CA SER A 180 -13.77 10.47 5.26
C SER A 180 -13.33 9.12 5.86
N GLY A 181 -12.13 8.67 5.50
CA GLY A 181 -11.48 7.49 6.04
C GLY A 181 -10.87 7.66 7.44
N GLY A 182 -10.82 8.90 7.96
CA GLY A 182 -10.30 9.23 9.29
C GLY A 182 -8.97 9.98 9.29
N ALA A 183 -8.50 10.50 8.16
CA ALA A 183 -7.32 11.37 8.13
C ALA A 183 -7.62 12.73 8.79
N GLU A 184 -6.73 13.18 9.69
CA GLU A 184 -6.81 14.51 10.31
C GLU A 184 -6.41 15.63 9.34
N SER A 185 -5.44 15.33 8.47
CA SER A 185 -4.99 16.23 7.41
C SER A 185 -4.62 15.43 6.17
N VAL A 186 -4.77 16.08 5.01
CA VAL A 186 -4.31 15.55 3.73
C VAL A 186 -3.56 16.64 2.99
N GLU A 187 -2.29 16.38 2.70
CA GLU A 187 -1.43 17.30 1.98
C GLU A 187 -0.98 16.68 0.65
N THR A 188 -0.47 17.50 -0.25
CA THR A 188 0.08 17.02 -1.53
C THR A 188 1.40 17.71 -1.78
N ASP A 189 2.39 16.90 -2.13
CA ASP A 189 3.70 17.40 -2.46
C ASP A 189 3.60 18.33 -3.68
N SER A 190 4.42 19.38 -3.65
CA SER A 190 4.57 20.32 -4.76
C SER A 190 5.34 19.70 -5.93
N HIS A 191 6.18 18.68 -5.65
CA HIS A 191 6.99 18.03 -6.67
C HIS A 191 6.28 16.84 -7.34
N PRO A 192 6.22 16.79 -8.68
CA PRO A 192 5.76 15.61 -9.41
C PRO A 192 6.88 14.59 -9.57
N TYR A 193 6.57 13.33 -9.31
CA TYR A 193 7.45 12.18 -9.51
C TYR A 193 7.08 11.42 -10.78
N LYS A 194 8.05 10.78 -11.42
CA LYS A 194 7.83 9.93 -12.59
C LYS A 194 8.10 8.49 -12.21
N PHE A 195 7.16 7.60 -12.54
CA PHE A 195 7.29 6.18 -12.30
C PHE A 195 6.81 5.36 -13.48
N ASP A 196 7.43 4.21 -13.65
CA ASP A 196 6.84 3.15 -14.44
C ASP A 196 5.81 2.39 -13.60
N VAL A 197 4.66 2.08 -14.21
CA VAL A 197 3.53 1.41 -13.56
C VAL A 197 3.03 0.29 -14.46
N GLY A 198 2.89 -0.91 -13.89
CA GLY A 198 2.23 -2.04 -14.55
C GLY A 198 0.71 -1.99 -14.37
N SER A 199 -0.05 -2.53 -15.33
CA SER A 199 -1.49 -2.76 -15.16
C SER A 199 -1.76 -3.95 -14.23
N ASN A 200 -2.94 -3.94 -13.58
CA ASN A 200 -3.37 -4.99 -12.64
C ASN A 200 -3.46 -6.40 -13.27
N ASP A 201 -3.59 -6.49 -14.60
CA ASP A 201 -3.61 -7.74 -15.37
C ASP A 201 -2.22 -8.22 -15.83
N GLY A 202 -1.15 -7.44 -15.52
CA GLY A 202 0.23 -7.75 -15.90
C GLY A 202 0.56 -7.57 -17.38
N LYS A 203 -0.36 -7.06 -18.20
CA LYS A 203 -0.21 -7.03 -19.68
C LYS A 203 0.36 -5.73 -20.22
N ARG A 204 0.27 -4.62 -19.48
CA ARG A 204 0.66 -3.28 -19.94
C ARG A 204 1.63 -2.64 -18.97
N VAL A 205 2.56 -1.88 -19.53
CA VAL A 205 3.49 -1.02 -18.78
C VAL A 205 3.30 0.40 -19.27
N PHE A 206 3.05 1.31 -18.34
CA PHE A 206 2.99 2.73 -18.58
C PHE A 206 4.30 3.34 -18.10
N LYS A 207 5.03 3.98 -19.01
CA LYS A 207 6.31 4.60 -18.69
C LYS A 207 6.15 6.05 -18.27
N ASP A 208 7.02 6.50 -17.37
CA ASP A 208 7.13 7.91 -16.95
C ASP A 208 5.79 8.54 -16.53
N LEU A 209 4.90 7.74 -15.92
CA LEU A 209 3.65 8.27 -15.41
C LEU A 209 3.94 9.28 -14.31
N ILE A 210 3.40 10.47 -14.50
CA ILE A 210 3.49 11.54 -13.51
C ILE A 210 2.57 11.19 -12.35
N SER A 211 3.11 11.16 -11.15
CA SER A 211 2.40 11.00 -9.90
C SER A 211 2.78 12.13 -8.94
N HIS A 212 1.86 12.50 -8.06
CA HIS A 212 2.14 13.35 -6.91
C HIS A 212 2.09 12.45 -5.67
N LEU A 213 2.80 12.87 -4.63
CA LEU A 213 2.73 12.20 -3.34
C LEU A 213 1.70 12.92 -2.48
N HIS A 214 0.63 12.23 -2.13
CA HIS A 214 -0.36 12.72 -1.18
C HIS A 214 -0.10 12.09 0.18
N LEU A 215 -0.06 12.89 1.24
CA LEU A 215 0.12 12.40 2.61
C LEU A 215 -1.18 12.60 3.37
N ALA A 216 -1.78 11.49 3.79
CA ALA A 216 -2.85 11.49 4.79
C ALA A 216 -2.26 11.21 6.17
N THR A 217 -2.46 12.13 7.11
CA THR A 217 -2.03 11.97 8.49
C THR A 217 -3.15 11.34 9.30
N LEU A 218 -2.86 10.20 9.94
CA LEU A 218 -3.82 9.40 10.68
C LEU A 218 -3.44 9.34 12.15
N LYS A 219 -4.39 9.61 13.05
CA LYS A 219 -4.17 9.54 14.50
C LYS A 219 -4.88 8.32 15.08
N VAL A 220 -4.10 7.48 15.77
CA VAL A 220 -4.56 6.22 16.35
C VAL A 220 -5.12 6.42 17.75
#